data_AF-A0A7S2U7C2-F1
#
_entry.id   AF-A0A7S2U7C2-F1
#
_cell.length_a   1.000
_cell.length_b   1.000
_cell.length_c   1.000
_cell.angle_alpha   90.00
_cell.angle_beta   90.00
_cell.angle_gamma   90.00
#
_symmetry.space_group_name_H-M   'P 1'
#
loop_
_entity.id
_entity.type
_entity.pdbx_description
1 polymer ?
#
loop_
_entity_poly.entity_id
_entity_poly.type
_entity_poly.pdbx_seq_one_letter_code
_entity_poly.pdbx_strand_id
1 'polypeptide(L)'
;SNSSYIHCTVVEKSVVSDSVDQIKDTLIQWCGGNDETSYCDLILTTGGTGFSPRDVTPEATLEVVGDRECRGLMAWASAQCSVVQPLAPLSRGTAGIRGNTLVVNLPGNPGGIPQILQVLFPLLLHALKDIQQGTK
;
A
#
# COMPACT_ATOMS: atom_id res chain seq x y z
N SER A 1 -9.13 -7.42 -29.23
CA SER A 1 -8.66 -8.17 -28.07
C SER A 1 -7.20 -7.82 -27.79
N ASN A 2 -6.96 -6.69 -27.11
CA ASN A 2 -5.63 -6.32 -26.63
C ASN A 2 -5.70 -6.25 -25.10
N SER A 3 -5.51 -7.39 -24.44
CA SER A 3 -5.25 -7.39 -23.00
C SER A 3 -3.76 -7.08 -22.85
N SER A 4 -3.43 -5.81 -22.70
CA SER A 4 -2.08 -5.38 -22.34
C SER A 4 -1.82 -5.88 -20.93
N TYR A 5 -1.14 -7.03 -20.80
CA TYR A 5 -0.66 -7.49 -19.50
C TYR A 5 0.28 -6.42 -18.94
N ILE A 6 0.00 -5.95 -17.74
CA ILE A 6 0.91 -5.06 -17.03
C ILE A 6 1.97 -5.94 -16.38
N HIS A 7 3.22 -5.69 -16.74
CA HIS A 7 4.35 -6.37 -16.15
C HIS A 7 4.68 -5.69 -14.81
N CYS A 8 4.43 -6.38 -13.71
CA CYS A 8 4.88 -5.96 -12.39
C CYS A 8 6.01 -6.88 -11.98
N THR A 9 7.15 -6.29 -11.62
CA THR A 9 8.33 -7.02 -11.15
C THR A 9 8.52 -6.70 -9.68
N VAL A 10 8.69 -7.75 -8.87
CA VAL A 10 9.11 -7.56 -7.47
C VAL A 10 10.60 -7.23 -7.49
N VAL A 11 10.93 -5.96 -7.23
CA VAL A 11 12.32 -5.48 -7.16
C VAL A 11 12.91 -5.59 -5.76
N GLU A 12 12.07 -5.51 -4.73
CA GLU A 12 12.48 -5.54 -3.33
C GLU A 12 11.50 -6.38 -2.48
N LYS A 13 12.02 -6.99 -1.42
CA LYS A 13 11.24 -7.72 -0.42
C LYS A 13 11.96 -7.77 0.92
N SER A 14 11.28 -7.40 1.99
CA SER A 14 11.80 -7.47 3.35
C SER A 14 10.74 -7.97 4.33
N VAL A 15 11.20 -8.39 5.51
CA VAL A 15 10.37 -8.66 6.68
C VAL A 15 10.94 -7.81 7.80
N VAL A 16 10.08 -7.01 8.43
CA VAL A 16 10.44 -6.12 9.54
C VAL A 16 9.60 -6.46 10.76
N SER A 17 10.07 -6.03 11.94
CA SER A 17 9.29 -6.17 13.17
C SER A 17 8.12 -5.18 13.18
N ASP A 18 7.13 -5.45 14.03
CA ASP A 18 6.03 -4.53 14.37
C ASP A 18 6.55 -3.29 15.13
N SER A 19 7.33 -2.46 14.43
CA SER A 19 8.00 -1.26 14.94
C SER A 19 7.79 -0.13 13.95
N VAL A 20 7.27 0.99 14.45
CA VAL A 20 7.02 2.19 13.64
C VAL A 20 8.29 2.62 12.91
N ASP A 21 9.42 2.69 13.62
CA ASP A 21 10.70 3.13 13.04
C ASP A 21 11.20 2.17 11.95
N GLN A 22 11.21 0.85 12.19
CA GLN A 22 11.68 -0.11 11.18
C GLN A 22 10.81 -0.11 9.91
N ILE A 23 9.49 0.00 10.08
CA ILE A 23 8.57 0.08 8.95
C ILE A 23 8.81 1.38 8.18
N LYS A 24 8.89 2.53 8.87
CA LYS A 24 9.15 3.83 8.26
C LYS A 24 10.46 3.86 7.49
N ASP A 25 11.55 3.41 8.10
CA ASP A 25 12.87 3.43 7.48
C ASP A 25 12.88 2.61 6.19
N THR A 26 12.26 1.43 6.21
CA THR A 26 12.10 0.58 5.03
C THR A 26 11.27 1.25 3.94
N LEU A 27 10.11 1.82 4.31
CA LEU A 27 9.25 2.52 3.37
C LEU A 27 9.94 3.75 2.75
N ILE A 28 10.64 4.55 3.57
CA ILE A 28 11.40 5.71 3.10
C ILE A 28 12.50 5.27 2.13
N GLN A 29 13.27 4.24 2.48
CA GLN A 29 14.31 3.69 1.62
C GLN A 29 13.74 3.24 0.27
N TRP A 30 12.64 2.50 0.27
CA TRP A 30 12.01 1.99 -0.97
C TRP A 30 11.31 3.08 -1.78
N CYS A 31 10.96 4.21 -1.17
CA CYS A 31 10.51 5.41 -1.86
C CYS A 31 11.67 6.25 -2.44
N GLY A 32 12.92 5.74 -2.44
CA GLY A 32 14.11 6.44 -2.94
C GLY A 32 14.90 7.20 -1.86
N GLY A 33 14.52 7.13 -0.59
CA GLY A 33 15.20 7.86 0.48
C GLY A 33 15.16 9.38 0.27
N ASN A 34 16.35 10.00 0.18
CA ASN A 34 16.56 11.41 -0.15
C ASN A 34 17.07 11.63 -1.59
N ASP A 35 17.34 10.56 -2.36
CA ASP A 35 17.91 10.62 -3.71
C ASP A 35 16.96 9.92 -4.72
N GLU A 36 16.43 10.66 -5.70
CA GLU A 36 15.34 10.23 -6.58
C GLU A 36 15.67 9.10 -7.59
N THR A 37 16.84 8.46 -7.50
CA THR A 37 17.41 7.65 -8.60
C THR A 37 17.11 6.14 -8.58
N SER A 38 16.46 5.60 -7.55
CA SER A 38 15.89 4.23 -7.60
C SER A 38 14.82 4.05 -6.53
N TYR A 39 13.55 3.96 -6.94
CA TYR A 39 12.40 3.80 -6.04
C TYR A 39 11.43 2.73 -6.58
N CYS A 40 10.68 2.11 -5.68
CA CYS A 40 9.57 1.23 -6.01
C CYS A 40 8.37 2.07 -6.48
N ASP A 41 7.76 1.75 -7.62
CA ASP A 41 6.52 2.44 -8.04
C ASP A 41 5.35 2.17 -7.08
N LEU A 42 5.29 0.93 -6.57
CA LEU A 42 4.26 0.43 -5.66
C LEU A 42 4.91 -0.33 -4.51
N ILE A 43 4.54 0.02 -3.28
CA ILE A 43 4.87 -0.73 -2.08
C ILE A 43 3.59 -1.30 -1.49
N LEU A 44 3.58 -2.62 -1.31
CA LEU A 44 2.53 -3.34 -0.60
C LEU A 44 3.08 -3.82 0.73
N THR A 45 2.54 -3.32 1.84
CA THR A 45 2.79 -3.93 3.16
C THR A 45 1.70 -4.97 3.43
N THR A 46 2.00 -5.98 4.25
CA THR A 46 1.00 -6.96 4.70
C THR A 46 1.18 -7.25 6.17
N GLY A 47 0.11 -7.15 6.94
CA GLY A 47 0.14 -7.31 8.40
C GLY A 47 0.33 -6.00 9.16
N GLY A 48 0.14 -6.07 10.48
CA GLY A 48 0.25 -4.91 11.37
C GLY A 48 -0.88 -3.89 11.23
N THR A 49 -2.01 -4.24 10.61
CA THR A 49 -3.17 -3.35 10.39
C THR A 49 -4.37 -3.64 11.29
N GLY A 50 -4.29 -4.62 12.18
CA GLY A 50 -5.38 -4.99 13.07
C GLY A 50 -5.50 -4.07 14.30
N PHE A 51 -6.18 -4.55 15.33
CA PHE A 51 -6.43 -3.80 16.58
C PHE A 51 -5.49 -4.23 17.72
N SER A 52 -4.50 -5.08 17.44
CA SER A 52 -3.47 -5.43 18.44
C SER A 52 -2.65 -4.20 18.80
N PRO A 53 -2.19 -4.06 20.05
CA PRO A 53 -1.26 -2.97 20.42
C PRO A 53 0.05 -2.94 19.63
N ARG A 54 0.41 -4.06 18.99
CA ARG A 54 1.59 -4.15 18.10
C ARG A 54 1.27 -3.81 16.65
N ASP A 55 0.01 -3.77 16.26
CA ASP A 55 -0.36 -3.41 14.89
C ASP A 55 -0.08 -1.91 14.69
N VAL A 56 1.01 -1.57 14.01
CA VAL A 56 1.48 -0.18 13.86
C VAL A 56 1.78 0.21 12.41
N THR A 57 1.48 -0.67 11.45
CA THR A 57 1.74 -0.42 10.02
C THR A 57 1.01 0.82 9.48
N PRO A 58 -0.27 1.09 9.82
CA PRO A 58 -0.96 2.30 9.37
C PRO A 58 -0.29 3.57 9.88
N GLU A 59 0.08 3.62 11.16
CA GLU A 59 0.74 4.76 11.79
C GLU A 59 2.09 5.06 11.11
N ALA A 60 2.91 4.03 10.94
CA ALA A 60 4.17 4.14 10.21
C ALA A 60 3.98 4.65 8.78
N THR A 61 2.96 4.15 8.08
CA THR A 61 2.65 4.58 6.71
C THR A 61 2.24 6.04 6.65
N LEU A 62 1.37 6.50 7.56
CA LEU A 62 0.91 7.89 7.64
C LEU A 62 2.07 8.86 7.87
N GLU A 63 3.04 8.50 8.71
CA GLU A 63 4.25 9.32 8.92
C GLU A 63 5.11 9.43 7.65
N VAL A 64 5.13 8.42 6.79
CA VAL A 64 5.92 8.43 5.54
C VAL A 64 5.23 9.23 4.43
N VAL A 65 3.91 9.10 4.29
CA VAL A 65 3.14 9.72 3.19
C VAL A 65 2.67 11.15 3.52
N GLY A 66 2.62 11.53 4.80
CA GLY A 66 2.22 12.87 5.23
C GLY A 66 0.86 13.31 4.68
N ASP A 67 0.81 14.52 4.12
CA ASP A 67 -0.43 15.12 3.58
C ASP A 67 -0.96 14.45 2.31
N ARG A 68 -0.22 13.48 1.74
CA ARG A 68 -0.57 12.78 0.50
C ARG A 68 -1.26 11.43 0.77
N GLU A 69 -2.03 11.37 1.86
CA GLU A 69 -2.85 10.21 2.23
C GLU A 69 -4.00 9.97 1.23
N CYS A 70 -4.17 8.72 0.78
CA CYS A 70 -5.21 8.28 -0.14
C CYS A 70 -6.40 7.64 0.60
N ARG A 71 -7.00 8.38 1.54
CA ARG A 71 -8.09 7.90 2.44
C ARG A 71 -9.19 7.10 1.75
N GLY A 72 -9.63 7.56 0.59
CA GLY A 72 -10.72 6.94 -0.16
C GLY A 72 -10.40 5.53 -0.68
N LEU A 73 -9.12 5.22 -0.95
CA LEU A 73 -8.72 3.97 -1.58
C LEU A 73 -8.99 2.77 -0.66
N MET A 74 -8.48 2.83 0.57
CA MET A 74 -8.65 1.72 1.53
C MET A 74 -10.05 1.67 2.13
N ALA A 75 -10.71 2.83 2.34
CA ALA A 75 -12.09 2.86 2.78
C ALA A 75 -13.03 2.18 1.76
N TRP A 76 -12.85 2.49 0.46
CA TRP A 76 -13.63 1.85 -0.60
C TRP A 76 -13.31 0.35 -0.72
N ALA A 77 -12.03 -0.03 -0.71
CA ALA A 77 -11.63 -1.44 -0.82
C ALA A 77 -12.17 -2.28 0.35
N SER A 78 -12.13 -1.74 1.56
CA SER A 78 -12.71 -2.37 2.76
C SER A 78 -14.22 -2.54 2.62
N ALA A 79 -14.93 -1.51 2.14
CA ALA A 79 -16.36 -1.59 1.88
C ALA A 79 -16.72 -2.67 0.84
N GLN A 80 -15.96 -2.77 -0.26
CA GLN A 80 -16.17 -3.82 -1.28
C GLN A 80 -15.92 -5.22 -0.71
N CYS A 81 -14.85 -5.39 0.07
CA CYS A 81 -14.53 -6.69 0.68
C CYS A 81 -15.55 -7.10 1.75
N SER A 82 -16.19 -6.15 2.43
CA SER A 82 -17.15 -6.43 3.51
C SER A 82 -18.36 -7.26 3.08
N VAL A 83 -18.69 -7.26 1.77
CA VAL A 83 -19.75 -8.08 1.18
C VAL A 83 -19.51 -9.59 1.37
N VAL A 84 -18.25 -10.02 1.34
CA VAL A 84 -17.86 -11.44 1.46
C VAL A 84 -17.02 -11.75 2.69
N GLN A 85 -16.43 -10.72 3.31
CA GLN A 85 -15.62 -10.81 4.51
C GLN A 85 -16.12 -9.77 5.54
N PRO A 86 -17.07 -10.13 6.42
CA PRO A 86 -17.67 -9.20 7.38
C PRO A 86 -16.66 -8.51 8.30
N LEU A 87 -15.49 -9.12 8.51
CA LEU A 87 -14.42 -8.57 9.35
C LEU A 87 -13.48 -7.60 8.60
N ALA A 88 -13.66 -7.39 7.30
CA ALA A 88 -12.81 -6.49 6.51
C ALA A 88 -12.69 -5.06 7.08
N PRO A 89 -13.78 -4.45 7.63
CA PRO A 89 -13.72 -3.14 8.27
C PRO A 89 -12.86 -3.05 9.53
N LEU A 90 -12.41 -4.18 10.11
CA LEU A 90 -11.51 -4.18 11.25
C LEU A 90 -10.04 -3.93 10.87
N SER A 91 -9.70 -3.92 9.59
CA SER A 91 -8.38 -3.45 9.14
C SER A 91 -8.32 -1.92 9.22
N ARG A 92 -7.30 -1.40 9.91
CA ARG A 92 -6.93 0.02 9.94
C ARG A 92 -5.98 0.42 8.81
N GLY A 93 -5.72 -0.48 7.86
CA GLY A 93 -4.78 -0.24 6.76
C GLY A 93 -5.08 1.06 6.01
N THR A 94 -4.03 1.85 5.71
CA THR A 94 -4.13 3.07 4.92
C THR A 94 -3.37 2.94 3.60
N ALA A 95 -3.42 3.99 2.78
CA ALA A 95 -2.62 4.13 1.58
C ALA A 95 -2.24 5.61 1.42
N GLY A 96 -1.15 5.87 0.69
CA GLY A 96 -0.71 7.24 0.40
C GLY A 96 0.44 7.27 -0.58
N ILE A 97 0.79 8.48 -1.01
CA ILE A 97 1.84 8.70 -2.01
C ILE A 97 3.02 9.42 -1.37
N ARG A 98 4.23 8.90 -1.56
CA ARG A 98 5.48 9.60 -1.22
C ARG A 98 6.33 9.71 -2.48
N GLY A 99 6.67 10.94 -2.89
CA GLY A 99 7.35 11.17 -4.16
C GLY A 99 6.55 10.54 -5.32
N ASN A 100 7.18 9.60 -6.02
CA ASN A 100 6.59 8.85 -7.12
C ASN A 100 6.16 7.42 -6.74
N THR A 101 6.07 7.12 -5.43
CA THR A 101 5.74 5.79 -4.91
C THR A 101 4.36 5.79 -4.27
N LEU A 102 3.53 4.82 -4.66
CA LEU A 102 2.28 4.51 -3.98
C LEU A 102 2.51 3.46 -2.89
N VAL A 103 2.14 3.76 -1.64
CA VAL A 103 2.22 2.82 -0.51
C VAL A 103 0.81 2.38 -0.14
N VAL A 104 0.60 1.06 0.01
CA VAL A 104 -0.72 0.47 0.34
C VAL A 104 -0.56 -0.59 1.42
N ASN A 105 -1.35 -0.50 2.48
CA ASN A 105 -1.37 -1.52 3.53
C ASN A 105 -2.43 -2.59 3.27
N LEU A 106 -1.99 -3.84 3.16
CA LEU A 106 -2.85 -5.01 3.04
C LEU A 106 -3.00 -5.69 4.41
N PRO A 107 -4.13 -6.38 4.65
CA PRO A 107 -4.29 -7.18 5.86
C PRO A 107 -3.23 -8.30 5.92
N GLY A 108 -2.91 -8.74 7.14
CA GLY A 108 -1.98 -9.85 7.38
C GLY A 108 -2.60 -11.24 7.19
N ASN A 109 -3.93 -11.34 7.08
CA ASN A 109 -4.61 -12.60 6.83
C ASN A 109 -4.44 -13.00 5.36
N PRO A 110 -3.71 -14.10 5.04
CA PRO A 110 -3.49 -14.53 3.66
C PRO A 110 -4.79 -14.79 2.90
N GLY A 111 -5.84 -15.23 3.59
CA GLY A 111 -7.14 -15.51 3.00
C GLY A 111 -7.93 -14.28 2.56
N GLY A 112 -7.53 -13.07 2.96
CA GLY A 112 -8.15 -11.80 2.56
C GLY A 112 -7.38 -11.02 1.49
N ILE A 113 -6.11 -11.40 1.23
CA ILE A 113 -5.23 -10.70 0.27
C ILE A 113 -5.75 -10.84 -1.17
N PRO A 114 -6.16 -12.02 -1.67
CA PRO A 114 -6.64 -12.14 -3.05
C PRO A 114 -7.86 -11.26 -3.34
N GLN A 115 -8.79 -11.16 -2.39
CA GLN A 115 -10.04 -10.41 -2.56
C GLN A 115 -9.77 -8.91 -2.59
N ILE A 116 -8.96 -8.40 -1.65
CA ILE A 116 -8.64 -6.98 -1.65
C ILE A 116 -7.78 -6.60 -2.86
N LEU A 117 -6.86 -7.46 -3.30
CA LEU A 117 -6.08 -7.22 -4.51
C LEU A 117 -6.95 -7.22 -5.77
N GLN A 118 -7.93 -8.12 -5.88
CA GLN A 118 -8.85 -8.12 -7.02
C GLN A 118 -9.61 -6.79 -7.16
N VAL A 119 -9.98 -6.20 -6.02
CA VAL A 119 -10.68 -4.92 -5.94
C VAL A 119 -9.73 -3.74 -6.20
N LEU A 120 -8.52 -3.77 -5.62
CA LEU A 120 -7.55 -2.68 -5.70
C LEU A 120 -6.81 -2.62 -7.04
N PHE A 121 -6.45 -3.76 -7.63
CA PHE A 121 -5.48 -3.82 -8.71
C PHE A 121 -5.83 -2.89 -9.90
N PRO A 122 -7.08 -2.83 -10.41
CA PRO A 122 -7.42 -1.89 -11.48
C PRO A 122 -7.18 -0.42 -11.09
N LEU A 123 -7.46 -0.06 -9.83
CA LEU A 123 -7.26 1.30 -9.32
C LEU A 123 -5.78 1.62 -9.13
N LEU A 124 -5.00 0.68 -8.60
CA LEU A 124 -3.55 0.84 -8.43
C LEU A 124 -2.89 1.10 -9.78
N LEU A 125 -3.27 0.37 -10.83
CA LEU A 125 -2.72 0.55 -12.18
C LEU A 125 -3.02 1.93 -12.77
N HIS A 126 -4.21 2.49 -12.50
CA HIS A 126 -4.54 3.84 -12.92
C HIS A 126 -3.75 4.87 -12.09
N ALA A 127 -3.72 4.72 -10.77
CA ALA A 127 -2.99 5.60 -9.86
C ALA A 127 -1.50 5.67 -10.19
N LEU A 128 -0.85 4.53 -10.48
CA LEU A 128 0.56 4.49 -10.86
C LEU A 128 0.82 5.26 -12.16
N LYS A 129 -0.07 5.17 -13.15
CA LYS A 129 0.03 5.97 -14.37
C LYS A 129 -0.10 7.45 -14.07
N ASP A 130 -1.04 7.85 -13.22
CA ASP A 130 -1.23 9.26 -12.86
C ASP A 130 -0.02 9.83 -12.11
N ILE A 131 0.57 9.03 -11.20
CA ILE A 131 1.79 9.40 -10.46
C ILE A 131 2.98 9.57 -11.41
N GLN A 132 3.19 8.61 -12.32
CA GLN A 132 4.29 8.64 -13.30
C GLN A 132 4.11 9.70 -14.39
N GLN A 133 2.87 10.10 -14.70
CA GLN A 133 2.56 11.16 -15.66
C GLN A 133 2.68 12.57 -15.04
N GLY A 134 3.20 12.67 -13.80
CA GLY A 134 3.59 13.91 -13.14
C GLY A 134 4.77 14.63 -13.80
N THR A 135 4.65 14.97 -15.08
CA THR A 135 5.32 16.10 -15.74
C THR A 135 4.40 16.56 -16.88
N LYS A 136 3.51 17.50 -16.56
CA LYS A 136 2.98 18.46 -17.53
C LYS A 136 3.36 19.85 -17.07
#